data_AF-A0A9D2R3I6-F1
#
_entry.id   AF-A0A9D2R3I6-F1
#
_cell.length_a   1.000
_cell.length_b   1.000
_cell.length_c   1.000
_cell.angle_alpha   90.00
_cell.angle_beta   90.00
_cell.angle_gamma   90.00
#
_symmetry.space_group_name_H-M   'P 1'
#
loop_
_entity.id
_entity.type
_entity.pdbx_description
1 polymer ?
#
loop_
_entity_poly.entity_id
_entity_poly.type
_entity_poly.pdbx_seq_one_letter_code
_entity_poly.pdbx_strand_id
1 'polypeptide(L)'
;MMASLRHFATRQKNIMWWGMQHRLAEPLMRKTMEMDYGLTESARVRALRARQDEYRKKEQDVFERFLQQLELFLTACVRLVFSLVTVWPFFAGQLWGGKNGQTDGRGTGLFTLLAAAALIGSLLLNHWSVRQQGKKRRAIHNEHEDENRLNDYMMDEVVLSTEAGKDIRIFHQQKMMESYGNQMNRNWRCMTLQYAANDVRHFGLQGMLSSCVGGIVYLYVAFCAWAGSISIGNVVRYAGAVQQ
;
A
#
# COMPACT_ATOMS: atom_id res chain seq x y z
N MET A 1 19.42 1.07 -20.48
CA MET A 1 18.62 2.31 -20.37
C MET A 1 17.63 2.29 -19.19
N MET A 2 16.85 1.23 -18.96
CA MET A 2 15.99 1.14 -17.76
C MET A 2 16.77 1.04 -16.44
N ALA A 3 17.89 0.31 -16.40
CA ALA A 3 18.71 0.17 -15.19
C ALA A 3 19.33 1.50 -14.72
N SER A 4 19.79 2.32 -15.67
CA SER A 4 20.36 3.65 -15.41
C SER A 4 19.29 4.65 -14.93
N LEU A 5 18.07 4.58 -15.47
CA LEU A 5 16.92 5.37 -15.02
C LEU A 5 16.49 5.00 -13.60
N ARG A 6 16.40 3.70 -13.31
CA ARG A 6 16.06 3.21 -11.97
C ARG A 6 17.11 3.63 -10.94
N HIS A 7 18.39 3.49 -11.28
CA HIS A 7 19.48 3.93 -10.42
C HIS A 7 19.45 5.45 -10.16
N PHE A 8 19.16 6.26 -11.19
CA PHE A 8 19.02 7.71 -11.04
C PHE A 8 17.85 8.09 -10.13
N ALA A 9 16.68 7.46 -10.31
CA ALA A 9 15.51 7.69 -9.46
C ALA A 9 15.78 7.33 -7.99
N THR A 10 16.39 6.17 -7.74
CA THR A 10 16.78 5.75 -6.38
C THR A 10 17.78 6.72 -5.75
N ARG A 11 18.75 7.22 -6.54
CA ARG A 11 19.72 8.21 -6.06
C ARG A 11 19.03 9.51 -5.65
N GLN A 12 18.09 10.02 -6.44
CA GLN A 12 17.33 11.23 -6.10
C GLN A 12 16.47 11.05 -4.86
N LYS A 13 15.80 9.90 -4.72
CA LYS A 13 15.02 9.53 -3.53
C LYS A 13 15.91 9.53 -2.28
N ASN A 14 17.09 8.92 -2.36
CA ASN A 14 18.04 8.89 -1.25
C ASN A 14 18.59 10.27 -0.89
N ILE A 15 18.86 11.13 -1.87
CA ILE A 15 19.31 12.51 -1.61
C ILE A 15 18.21 13.32 -0.91
N MET A 16 16.95 13.22 -1.37
CA MET A 16 15.82 13.86 -0.70
C MET A 16 15.63 13.34 0.73
N TRP A 17 15.76 12.03 0.93
CA TRP A 17 15.68 11.39 2.24
C TRP A 17 16.71 11.97 3.22
N TRP A 18 17.99 11.89 2.88
CA TRP A 18 19.08 12.38 3.75
C TRP A 18 19.01 13.88 3.98
N GLY A 19 18.72 14.66 2.92
CA GLY A 19 18.58 16.11 3.04
C GLY A 19 17.43 16.52 3.96
N MET A 20 16.33 15.75 3.97
CA MET A 20 15.17 16.05 4.81
C MET A 20 15.37 15.62 6.26
N GLN A 21 16.00 14.47 6.51
CA GLN A 21 16.36 14.07 7.88
C GLN A 21 17.25 15.11 8.56
N HIS A 22 18.22 15.68 7.84
CA HIS A 22 19.03 16.77 8.35
C HIS A 22 18.21 18.05 8.60
N ARG A 23 17.34 18.44 7.66
CA ARG A 23 16.48 19.63 7.81
C ARG A 23 15.45 19.52 8.94
N LEU A 24 15.03 18.31 9.30
CA LEU A 24 14.12 18.06 10.42
C LEU A 24 14.89 18.00 11.76
N ALA A 25 16.08 17.40 11.77
CA ALA A 25 16.90 17.27 12.97
C ALA A 25 17.52 18.61 13.42
N GLU A 26 17.98 19.43 12.47
CA GLU A 26 18.66 20.70 12.74
C GLU A 26 17.86 21.68 13.61
N PRO A 27 16.60 22.06 13.29
CA PRO A 27 15.82 22.97 14.13
C PRO A 27 15.47 22.36 15.49
N LEU A 28 15.32 21.04 15.56
CA LEU A 28 15.01 20.30 16.79
C LEU A 28 16.21 20.29 17.75
N MET A 29 17.41 20.07 17.21
CA MET A 29 18.67 20.16 17.94
C MET A 29 18.94 21.61 18.36
N ARG A 30 18.77 22.57 17.46
CA ARG A 30 18.95 24.00 17.78
C ARG A 30 18.02 24.45 18.89
N LYS A 31 16.74 24.08 18.82
CA LYS A 31 15.77 24.39 19.88
C LYS A 31 16.10 23.72 21.21
N THR A 32 16.63 22.50 21.16
CA THR A 32 17.12 21.78 22.35
C THR A 32 18.31 22.49 22.99
N MET A 33 19.26 22.99 22.19
CA MET A 33 20.43 23.71 22.67
C MET A 33 20.07 25.08 23.27
N GLU A 34 19.02 25.72 22.75
CA GLU A 34 18.51 27.01 23.25
C GLU A 34 17.60 26.88 24.48
N MET A 35 17.17 25.65 24.85
CA MET A 35 16.31 25.43 26.00
C MET A 35 17.10 25.42 27.30
N ASP A 36 16.56 26.11 28.31
CA ASP A 36 17.13 26.11 29.65
C ASP A 36 17.14 24.70 30.26
N TYR A 37 18.22 24.34 30.96
CA TYR A 37 18.47 22.99 31.47
C TYR A 37 17.33 22.52 32.38
N GLY A 38 16.80 23.41 33.23
CA GLY A 38 15.66 23.09 34.11
C GLY A 38 14.37 22.78 33.34
N LEU A 39 14.20 23.32 32.13
CA LEU A 39 13.06 23.01 31.27
C LEU A 39 13.29 21.72 30.47
N THR A 40 14.53 21.40 30.11
CA THR A 40 14.86 20.15 29.40
C THR A 40 14.56 18.90 30.22
N GLU A 41 14.72 18.96 31.54
CA GLU A 41 14.41 17.84 32.44
C GLU A 41 12.93 17.77 32.88
N SER A 42 12.12 18.77 32.53
CA SER A 42 10.70 18.77 32.85
C SER A 42 10.01 17.52 32.30
N ALA A 43 9.08 16.95 33.09
CA ALA A 43 8.34 15.75 32.70
C ALA A 43 7.61 15.93 31.36
N ARG A 44 7.15 17.15 31.06
CA ARG A 44 6.48 17.50 29.81
C ARG A 44 7.41 17.39 28.59
N VAL A 45 8.65 17.87 28.70
CA VAL A 45 9.62 17.83 27.59
C VAL A 45 10.13 16.42 27.37
N ARG A 46 10.36 15.65 28.45
CA ARG A 46 10.68 14.23 28.37
C ARG A 46 9.57 13.44 27.68
N ALA A 47 8.31 13.68 28.04
CA ALA A 47 7.17 13.05 27.37
C ALA A 47 7.07 13.42 25.88
N LEU A 48 7.38 14.68 25.52
CA LEU A 48 7.37 15.13 24.13
C LEU A 48 8.48 14.47 23.31
N ARG A 49 9.70 14.36 23.87
CA ARG A 49 10.83 13.64 23.23
C ARG A 49 10.56 12.15 23.10
N ALA A 50 10.05 11.52 24.15
CA ALA A 50 9.70 10.10 24.12
C ALA A 50 8.68 9.82 23.01
N ARG A 51 7.67 10.69 22.82
CA ARG A 51 6.76 10.59 21.68
C ARG A 51 7.48 10.77 20.35
N GLN A 52 8.37 11.76 20.23
CA GLN A 52 9.14 11.97 18.99
C GLN A 52 10.03 10.77 18.64
N ASP A 53 10.69 10.18 19.62
CA ASP A 53 11.48 8.96 19.45
C ASP A 53 10.61 7.74 19.17
N GLU A 54 9.43 7.62 19.78
CA GLU A 54 8.43 6.59 19.48
C GLU A 54 7.95 6.72 18.02
N TYR A 55 7.65 7.93 17.55
CA TYR A 55 7.33 8.18 16.13
C TYR A 55 8.50 7.86 15.20
N ARG A 56 9.75 8.08 15.65
CA ARG A 56 10.96 7.78 14.87
C ARG A 56 11.31 6.28 14.86
N LYS A 57 10.98 5.53 15.92
CA LYS A 57 11.25 4.09 16.08
C LYS A 57 10.15 3.21 15.49
N LYS A 58 8.87 3.54 15.72
CA LYS A 58 7.72 2.70 15.30
C LYS A 58 7.32 2.84 13.83
N GLU A 59 7.65 3.96 13.20
CA GLU A 59 7.32 4.18 11.80
C GLU A 59 8.61 4.28 10.99
N GLN A 60 8.71 3.50 9.90
CA GLN A 60 9.40 3.99 8.71
C GLN A 60 8.98 5.45 8.55
N ASP A 61 9.95 6.36 8.71
CA ASP A 61 9.79 7.82 8.88
C ASP A 61 8.52 8.28 8.14
N VAL A 62 7.64 9.06 8.76
CA VAL A 62 6.35 9.48 8.14
C VAL A 62 6.56 9.99 6.71
N PHE A 63 7.73 10.57 6.48
CA PHE A 63 8.22 11.00 5.19
C PHE A 63 8.54 9.87 4.20
N GLU A 64 9.06 8.73 4.63
CA GLU A 64 9.26 7.52 3.82
C GLU A 64 7.94 7.02 3.28
N ARG A 65 6.94 6.92 4.17
CA ARG A 65 5.59 6.53 3.78
C ARG A 65 4.99 7.55 2.82
N PHE A 66 5.22 8.84 3.04
CA PHE A 66 4.80 9.90 2.12
C PHE A 66 5.46 9.75 0.75
N LEU A 67 6.78 9.56 0.69
CA LEU A 67 7.52 9.36 -0.57
C LEU A 67 7.07 8.09 -1.29
N GLN A 68 6.84 6.99 -0.57
CA GLN A 68 6.33 5.75 -1.13
C GLN A 68 4.90 5.93 -1.67
N GLN A 69 4.02 6.63 -0.94
CA GLN A 69 2.66 6.94 -1.39
C GLN A 69 2.66 7.86 -2.60
N LEU A 70 3.55 8.86 -2.64
CA LEU A 70 3.72 9.75 -3.77
C LEU A 70 4.22 8.99 -5.01
N GLU A 71 5.16 8.08 -4.85
CA GLU A 71 5.67 7.20 -5.91
C GLU A 71 4.55 6.29 -6.46
N LEU A 72 3.76 5.68 -5.59
CA LEU A 72 2.58 4.89 -5.95
C LEU A 72 1.54 5.73 -6.70
N PHE A 73 1.26 6.94 -6.22
CA PHE A 73 0.32 7.86 -6.84
C PHE A 73 0.78 8.29 -8.24
N LEU A 74 2.02 8.73 -8.39
CA LEU A 74 2.58 9.13 -9.69
C LEU A 74 2.59 7.96 -10.67
N THR A 75 2.97 6.76 -10.21
CA THR A 75 2.95 5.55 -11.04
C THR A 75 1.53 5.22 -11.48
N ALA A 76 0.54 5.36 -10.59
CA ALA A 76 -0.87 5.16 -10.91
C ALA A 76 -1.38 6.19 -11.92
N CYS A 77 -1.02 7.48 -11.79
CA CYS A 77 -1.37 8.52 -12.77
C CYS A 77 -0.82 8.21 -14.15
N VAL A 78 0.47 7.84 -14.24
CA VAL A 78 1.11 7.48 -15.52
C VAL A 78 0.42 6.26 -16.14
N ARG A 79 0.17 5.20 -15.35
CA ARG A 79 -0.57 4.02 -15.81
C ARG A 79 -1.98 4.35 -16.30
N LEU A 80 -2.69 5.25 -15.61
CA LEU A 80 -4.03 5.69 -16.00
C LEU A 80 -3.98 6.40 -17.36
N VAL A 81 -3.02 7.31 -17.57
CA VAL A 81 -2.83 8.00 -18.86
C VAL A 81 -2.55 6.99 -19.98
N PHE A 82 -1.61 6.06 -19.80
CA PHE A 82 -1.32 5.02 -20.79
C PHE A 82 -2.53 4.12 -21.07
N SER A 83 -3.27 3.74 -20.03
CA SER A 83 -4.51 2.96 -20.17
C SER A 83 -5.55 3.71 -20.99
N LEU A 84 -5.81 4.98 -20.69
CA LEU A 84 -6.74 5.82 -21.45
C LEU A 84 -6.32 5.98 -22.90
N VAL A 85 -5.05 6.29 -23.17
CA VAL A 85 -4.53 6.48 -24.54
C VAL A 85 -4.67 5.19 -25.36
N THR A 86 -4.48 4.02 -24.74
CA THR A 86 -4.58 2.73 -25.43
C THR A 86 -6.03 2.31 -25.68
N VAL A 87 -6.94 2.63 -24.75
CA VAL A 87 -8.35 2.21 -24.79
C VAL A 87 -9.24 3.22 -25.56
N TRP A 88 -8.88 4.50 -25.59
CA TRP A 88 -9.68 5.56 -26.22
C TRP A 88 -9.97 5.36 -27.72
N PRO A 89 -9.00 4.97 -28.58
CA PRO A 89 -9.25 4.76 -30.01
C PRO A 89 -10.30 3.67 -30.28
N PHE A 90 -10.44 2.73 -29.35
CA PHE A 90 -11.38 1.62 -29.45
C PHE A 90 -12.83 2.06 -29.20
N PHE A 91 -13.06 2.83 -28.13
CA PHE A 91 -14.37 3.41 -27.88
C PHE A 91 -14.77 4.41 -28.97
N ALA A 92 -13.82 5.25 -29.43
CA ALA A 92 -14.08 6.21 -30.50
C ALA A 92 -14.42 5.50 -31.83
N GLY A 93 -13.68 4.44 -32.19
CA GLY A 93 -13.95 3.66 -33.40
C GLY A 93 -15.30 2.95 -33.39
N GLN A 94 -15.78 2.50 -32.24
CA GLN A 94 -17.03 1.75 -32.12
C GLN A 94 -18.27 2.64 -31.89
N LEU A 95 -18.11 3.82 -31.27
CA LEU A 95 -19.19 4.81 -31.08
C LEU A 95 -19.43 5.70 -32.31
N TRP A 96 -18.38 6.03 -33.07
CA TRP A 96 -18.46 6.98 -34.20
C TRP A 96 -18.28 6.31 -35.58
N GLY A 97 -17.70 5.10 -35.64
CA GLY A 97 -17.43 4.35 -36.87
C GLY A 97 -18.62 3.56 -37.41
N GLY A 98 -19.77 4.20 -37.58
CA GLY A 98 -20.94 3.65 -38.27
C GLY A 98 -20.86 3.71 -39.80
N LYS A 99 -19.69 3.42 -40.39
CA LYS A 99 -19.48 3.41 -41.85
C LYS A 99 -18.55 2.28 -42.25
N ASN A 100 -19.03 1.06 -42.17
CA ASN A 100 -18.80 0.00 -43.17
C ASN A 100 -19.84 -1.07 -42.84
N GLY A 101 -20.95 -0.99 -43.57
CA GLY A 101 -22.14 -1.81 -43.32
C GLY A 101 -21.79 -3.28 -43.39
N GLN A 102 -22.06 -4.00 -42.31
CA GLN A 102 -22.66 -5.34 -42.27
C GLN A 102 -22.74 -5.88 -40.83
N THR A 103 -23.29 -5.12 -39.87
CA THR A 103 -23.79 -5.70 -38.61
C THR A 103 -24.86 -4.80 -38.00
N ASP A 104 -25.90 -5.42 -37.45
CA ASP A 104 -26.98 -4.77 -36.71
C ASP A 104 -26.38 -3.98 -35.53
N GLY A 105 -26.31 -2.65 -35.67
CA GLY A 105 -25.67 -1.73 -34.70
C GLY A 105 -26.26 -1.75 -33.29
N ARG A 106 -27.36 -2.48 -33.07
CA ARG A 106 -27.95 -2.73 -31.75
C ARG A 106 -27.21 -3.80 -30.94
N GLY A 107 -26.68 -4.84 -31.58
CA GLY A 107 -26.01 -5.94 -30.88
C GLY A 107 -24.66 -5.53 -30.31
N THR A 108 -23.78 -4.99 -31.16
CA THR A 108 -22.43 -4.54 -30.79
C THR A 108 -22.43 -3.37 -29.79
N GLY A 109 -23.42 -2.47 -29.87
CA GLY A 109 -23.61 -1.38 -28.90
C GLY A 109 -24.01 -1.85 -27.51
N LEU A 110 -24.91 -2.85 -27.42
CA LEU A 110 -25.32 -3.46 -26.15
C LEU A 110 -24.16 -4.21 -25.49
N PHE A 111 -23.34 -4.93 -26.26
CA PHE A 111 -22.16 -5.62 -25.73
C PHE A 111 -21.07 -4.65 -25.24
N THR A 112 -20.85 -3.50 -25.91
CA THR A 112 -19.96 -2.46 -25.37
C THR A 112 -20.45 -1.87 -24.07
N LEU A 113 -21.75 -1.60 -23.96
CA LEU A 113 -22.36 -1.09 -22.74
C LEU A 113 -22.25 -2.10 -21.61
N LEU A 114 -22.46 -3.39 -21.89
CA LEU A 114 -22.34 -4.47 -20.91
C LEU A 114 -20.89 -4.65 -20.45
N ALA A 115 -19.92 -4.62 -21.37
CA ALA A 115 -18.49 -4.66 -21.03
C ALA A 115 -18.04 -3.43 -20.20
N ALA A 116 -18.49 -2.23 -20.58
CA ALA A 116 -18.24 -1.01 -19.81
C ALA A 116 -18.87 -1.07 -18.42
N ALA A 117 -20.12 -1.57 -18.30
CA ALA A 117 -20.79 -1.77 -17.03
C ALA A 117 -20.07 -2.80 -16.14
N ALA A 118 -19.55 -3.89 -16.73
CA ALA A 118 -18.76 -4.89 -16.01
C ALA A 118 -17.43 -4.33 -15.49
N LEU A 119 -16.75 -3.47 -16.27
CA LEU A 119 -15.54 -2.76 -15.84
C LEU A 119 -15.84 -1.76 -14.72
N ILE A 120 -16.93 -1.00 -14.81
CA ILE A 120 -17.34 -0.07 -13.75
C ILE A 120 -17.73 -0.85 -12.49
N GLY A 121 -18.44 -1.97 -12.63
CA GLY A 121 -18.79 -2.87 -11.53
C GLY A 121 -17.57 -3.42 -10.81
N SER A 122 -16.54 -3.86 -11.53
CA SER A 122 -15.29 -4.36 -10.93
C SER A 122 -14.50 -3.27 -10.20
N LEU A 123 -14.50 -2.03 -10.71
CA LEU A 123 -13.90 -0.88 -10.03
C LEU A 123 -14.61 -0.56 -8.71
N LEU A 124 -15.95 -0.57 -8.71
CA LEU A 124 -16.75 -0.32 -7.51
C LEU A 124 -16.56 -1.42 -6.45
N LEU A 125 -16.52 -2.69 -6.88
CA LEU A 125 -16.24 -3.82 -6.00
C LEU A 125 -14.83 -3.74 -5.39
N ASN A 126 -13.82 -3.38 -6.18
CA ASN A 126 -12.46 -3.15 -5.68
C ASN A 126 -12.42 -2.02 -4.65
N HIS A 127 -13.04 -0.88 -4.93
CA HIS A 127 -13.09 0.25 -4.00
C HIS A 127 -13.82 -0.12 -2.69
N TRP A 128 -14.92 -0.88 -2.77
CA TRP A 128 -15.62 -1.39 -1.59
C TRP A 128 -14.76 -2.37 -0.79
N SER A 129 -14.09 -3.30 -1.46
CA SER A 129 -13.16 -4.27 -0.85
C SER A 129 -12.04 -3.57 -0.08
N VAL A 130 -11.39 -2.57 -0.69
CA VAL A 130 -10.33 -1.78 -0.06
C VAL A 130 -10.84 -1.02 1.18
N ARG A 131 -12.04 -0.42 1.10
CA ARG A 131 -12.65 0.26 2.26
C ARG A 131 -12.94 -0.71 3.42
N GLN A 132 -13.46 -1.90 3.11
CA GLN A 132 -13.72 -2.93 4.13
C GLN A 132 -12.41 -3.44 4.76
N GLN A 133 -11.36 -3.62 3.96
CA GLN A 133 -10.04 -4.00 4.46
C GLN A 133 -9.49 -2.96 5.42
N GLY A 134 -9.57 -1.68 5.05
CA GLY A 134 -9.06 -0.58 5.85
C GLY A 134 -9.73 -0.51 7.22
N LYS A 135 -11.04 -0.77 7.29
CA LYS A 135 -11.78 -0.84 8.55
C LYS A 135 -11.36 -2.03 9.42
N LYS A 136 -11.23 -3.23 8.82
CA LYS A 136 -10.81 -4.44 9.55
C LYS A 136 -9.37 -4.35 10.06
N ARG A 137 -8.44 -3.84 9.26
CA ARG A 137 -7.06 -3.61 9.68
C ARG A 137 -6.98 -2.60 10.84
N ARG A 138 -7.76 -1.52 10.78
CA ARG A 138 -7.84 -0.54 11.89
C ARG A 138 -8.44 -1.15 13.17
N ALA A 139 -9.46 -1.99 13.05
CA ALA A 139 -10.05 -2.66 14.21
C ALA A 139 -9.05 -3.59 14.92
N ILE A 140 -8.32 -4.43 14.15
CA ILE A 140 -7.29 -5.33 14.70
C ILE A 140 -6.17 -4.52 15.38
N HIS A 141 -5.76 -3.39 14.77
CA HIS A 141 -4.73 -2.52 15.33
C HIS A 141 -5.18 -1.88 16.65
N ASN A 142 -6.38 -1.32 16.71
CA ASN A 142 -6.92 -0.71 17.92
C ASN A 142 -7.11 -1.74 19.05
N GLU A 143 -7.49 -2.98 18.72
CA GLU A 143 -7.68 -4.04 19.72
C GLU A 143 -6.37 -4.44 20.42
N HIS A 144 -5.24 -4.37 19.72
CA HIS A 144 -3.92 -4.76 20.24
C HIS A 144 -3.03 -3.54 20.55
N GLU A 145 -3.55 -2.32 20.55
CA GLU A 145 -2.75 -1.09 20.64
C GLU A 145 -1.99 -0.99 21.98
N ASP A 146 -2.68 -1.24 23.10
CA ASP A 146 -2.09 -1.18 24.43
C ASP A 146 -1.08 -2.31 24.67
N GLU A 147 -1.40 -3.52 24.21
CA GLU A 147 -0.50 -4.67 24.30
C GLU A 147 0.76 -4.46 23.46
N ASN A 148 0.60 -3.92 22.25
CA ASN A 148 1.72 -3.65 21.35
C ASN A 148 2.59 -2.49 21.87
N ARG A 149 1.98 -1.47 22.53
CA ARG A 149 2.74 -0.38 23.17
C ARG A 149 3.54 -0.87 24.37
N LEU A 150 2.94 -1.68 25.24
CA LEU A 150 3.63 -2.27 26.39
C LEU A 150 4.78 -3.17 25.93
N ASN A 151 4.51 -3.97 24.90
CA ASN A 151 5.49 -4.89 24.35
C ASN A 151 6.70 -4.17 23.74
N ASP A 152 6.46 -3.10 22.98
CA ASP A 152 7.54 -2.27 22.42
C ASP A 152 8.41 -1.65 23.53
N TYR A 153 7.78 -1.15 24.60
CA TYR A 153 8.50 -0.65 25.78
C TYR A 153 9.32 -1.75 26.48
N MET A 154 8.73 -2.93 26.70
CA MET A 154 9.41 -4.05 27.35
C MET A 154 10.60 -4.54 26.52
N MET A 155 10.50 -4.55 25.19
CA MET A 155 11.62 -4.93 24.32
C MET A 155 12.73 -3.88 24.30
N ASP A 156 12.39 -2.61 24.10
CA ASP A 156 13.35 -1.51 23.92
C ASP A 156 14.02 -1.11 25.24
N GLU A 157 13.25 -0.94 26.31
CA GLU A 157 13.74 -0.40 27.58
C GLU A 157 14.22 -1.49 28.55
N VAL A 158 13.64 -2.69 28.50
CA VAL A 158 13.90 -3.74 29.51
C VAL A 158 14.76 -4.89 28.99
N VAL A 159 14.49 -5.38 27.77
CA VAL A 159 15.24 -6.52 27.20
C VAL A 159 16.53 -6.08 26.50
N LEU A 160 16.50 -4.97 25.77
CA LEU A 160 17.65 -4.47 25.00
C LEU A 160 18.60 -3.57 25.81
N SER A 161 18.19 -3.08 26.99
CA SER A 161 19.05 -2.26 27.84
C SER A 161 19.98 -3.12 28.72
N THR A 162 21.27 -2.81 28.69
CA THR A 162 22.27 -3.50 29.52
C THR A 162 22.11 -3.17 31.01
N GLU A 163 21.48 -2.03 31.32
CA GLU A 163 21.18 -1.59 32.68
C GLU A 163 20.08 -2.46 33.31
N ALA A 164 18.94 -2.64 32.63
CA ALA A 164 17.85 -3.50 33.14
C ALA A 164 18.27 -4.97 33.27
N GLY A 165 19.19 -5.45 32.42
CA GLY A 165 19.73 -6.81 32.51
C GLY A 165 20.42 -7.12 33.85
N LYS A 166 21.05 -6.13 34.49
CA LYS A 166 21.66 -6.29 35.82
C LYS A 166 20.59 -6.43 36.90
N ASP A 167 19.56 -5.60 36.86
CA ASP A 167 18.47 -5.60 37.83
C ASP A 167 17.66 -6.90 37.76
N ILE A 168 17.36 -7.39 36.56
CA ILE A 168 16.70 -8.69 36.34
C ILE A 168 17.49 -9.82 37.02
N ARG A 169 18.83 -9.75 36.99
CA ARG A 169 19.70 -10.75 37.61
C ARG A 169 19.72 -10.64 39.12
N ILE A 170 19.77 -9.42 39.67
CA ILE A 170 19.76 -9.17 41.12
C ILE A 170 18.43 -9.61 41.74
N PHE A 171 17.30 -9.25 41.11
CA PHE A 171 15.96 -9.59 41.60
C PHE A 171 15.45 -10.96 41.17
N HIS A 172 16.28 -11.76 40.48
CA HIS A 172 15.95 -13.12 40.04
C HIS A 172 14.65 -13.19 39.20
N GLN A 173 14.41 -12.19 38.35
CA GLN A 173 13.18 -12.02 37.56
C GLN A 173 13.21 -12.75 36.21
N GLN A 174 14.20 -13.60 35.95
CA GLN A 174 14.39 -14.26 34.66
C GLN A 174 13.17 -15.08 34.22
N LYS A 175 12.59 -15.86 35.14
CA LYS A 175 11.40 -16.68 34.85
C LYS A 175 10.17 -15.84 34.49
N MET A 176 10.00 -14.68 35.14
CA MET A 176 8.92 -13.75 34.82
C MET A 176 9.10 -13.20 33.40
N MET A 177 10.32 -12.77 33.07
CA MET A 177 10.64 -12.23 31.75
C MET A 177 10.51 -13.28 30.63
N GLU A 178 10.93 -14.53 30.88
CA GLU A 178 10.72 -15.63 29.93
C GLU A 178 9.23 -15.93 29.70
N SER A 179 8.44 -15.94 30.78
CA SER A 179 6.99 -16.17 30.67
C SER A 179 6.30 -15.05 29.90
N TYR A 180 6.71 -13.80 30.13
CA TYR A 180 6.24 -12.63 29.41
C TYR A 180 6.64 -12.69 27.93
N GLY A 181 7.91 -12.98 27.62
CA GLY A 181 8.40 -13.16 26.25
C GLY A 181 7.66 -14.26 25.48
N ASN A 182 7.30 -15.36 26.14
CA ASN A 182 6.48 -16.41 25.53
C ASN A 182 5.03 -15.95 25.25
N GLN A 183 4.41 -15.24 26.19
CA GLN A 183 3.07 -14.66 26.01
C GLN A 183 3.06 -13.65 24.85
N MET A 184 4.07 -12.79 24.84
CA MET A 184 4.32 -11.79 23.84
C MET A 184 4.49 -12.39 22.43
N ASN A 185 5.32 -13.44 22.30
CA ASN A 185 5.53 -14.13 21.03
C ASN A 185 4.25 -14.85 20.54
N ARG A 186 3.49 -15.45 21.47
CA ARG A 186 2.18 -16.04 21.16
C ARG A 186 1.19 -15.00 20.66
N ASN A 187 1.15 -13.81 21.29
CA ASN A 187 0.28 -12.72 20.88
C ASN A 187 0.66 -12.18 19.50
N TRP A 188 1.95 -11.92 19.28
CA TRP A 188 2.48 -11.53 17.97
C TRP A 188 2.13 -12.54 16.88
N ARG A 189 2.26 -13.83 17.17
CA ARG A 189 1.87 -14.89 16.23
C ARG A 189 0.37 -14.88 15.94
N CYS A 190 -0.47 -14.69 16.96
CA CYS A 190 -1.93 -14.56 16.78
C CYS A 190 -2.28 -13.36 15.89
N MET A 191 -1.75 -12.19 16.22
CA MET A 191 -1.96 -10.95 15.47
C MET A 191 -1.47 -11.08 14.02
N THR A 192 -0.28 -11.65 13.81
CA THR A 192 0.28 -11.88 12.47
C THR A 192 -0.58 -12.84 11.65
N LEU A 193 -1.11 -13.90 12.27
CA LEU A 193 -2.04 -14.83 11.61
C LEU A 193 -3.36 -14.15 11.23
N GLN A 194 -3.88 -13.25 12.08
CA GLN A 194 -5.09 -12.48 11.76
C GLN A 194 -4.85 -11.52 10.58
N TYR A 195 -3.72 -10.83 10.57
CA TYR A 195 -3.32 -9.99 9.43
C TYR A 195 -3.15 -10.82 8.16
N ALA A 196 -2.44 -11.95 8.24
CA ALA A 196 -2.22 -12.84 7.09
C ALA A 196 -3.55 -13.40 6.55
N ALA A 197 -4.47 -13.84 7.42
CA ALA A 197 -5.77 -14.34 6.99
C ALA A 197 -6.62 -13.26 6.31
N ASN A 198 -6.59 -12.03 6.83
CA ASN A 198 -7.29 -10.90 6.22
C ASN A 198 -6.64 -10.51 4.88
N ASP A 199 -5.32 -10.46 4.82
CA ASP A 199 -4.59 -10.11 3.61
C ASP A 199 -4.75 -11.18 2.52
N VAL A 200 -4.65 -12.48 2.85
CA VAL A 200 -4.90 -13.59 1.89
C VAL A 200 -6.32 -13.53 1.32
N ARG A 201 -7.33 -13.24 2.15
CA ARG A 201 -8.71 -13.06 1.66
C ARG A 201 -8.82 -11.87 0.70
N HIS A 202 -8.16 -10.76 0.99
CA HIS A 202 -8.16 -9.59 0.11
C HIS A 202 -7.39 -9.82 -1.18
N PHE A 203 -6.19 -10.38 -1.13
CA PHE A 203 -5.41 -10.75 -2.31
C PHE A 203 -6.14 -11.79 -3.16
N GLY A 204 -6.79 -12.77 -2.54
CA GLY A 204 -7.61 -13.77 -3.23
C GLY A 204 -8.80 -13.14 -3.96
N LEU A 205 -9.56 -12.27 -3.29
CA LEU A 205 -10.68 -11.54 -3.91
C LEU A 205 -10.21 -10.62 -5.05
N GLN A 206 -9.12 -9.90 -4.86
CA GLN A 206 -8.55 -9.03 -5.88
C GLN A 206 -8.06 -9.84 -7.10
N GLY A 207 -7.37 -10.96 -6.87
CA GLY A 207 -6.92 -11.86 -7.93
C GLY A 207 -8.08 -12.46 -8.72
N MET A 208 -9.13 -12.90 -8.03
CA MET A 208 -10.34 -13.42 -8.68
C MET A 208 -11.03 -12.35 -9.53
N LEU A 209 -11.19 -11.13 -9.01
CA LEU A 209 -11.76 -10.00 -9.76
C LEU A 209 -10.92 -9.67 -10.99
N SER A 210 -9.59 -9.67 -10.87
CA SER A 210 -8.68 -9.42 -11.99
C SER A 210 -8.84 -10.49 -13.08
N SER A 211 -8.93 -11.77 -12.70
CA SER A 211 -9.14 -12.87 -13.64
C SER A 211 -10.50 -12.80 -14.33
N CYS A 212 -11.57 -12.43 -13.60
CA CYS A 212 -12.89 -12.22 -14.18
C CYS A 212 -12.90 -11.07 -15.19
N VAL A 213 -12.25 -9.94 -14.88
CA VAL A 213 -12.14 -8.80 -15.80
C VAL A 213 -11.37 -9.20 -17.06
N GLY A 214 -10.23 -9.87 -16.92
CA GLY A 214 -9.48 -10.39 -18.05
C GLY A 214 -10.32 -11.32 -18.92
N GLY A 215 -11.02 -12.28 -18.31
CA GLY A 215 -11.92 -13.20 -19.02
C GLY A 215 -13.05 -12.50 -19.78
N ILE A 216 -13.72 -11.51 -19.18
CA ILE A 216 -14.78 -10.74 -19.83
C ILE A 216 -14.22 -9.97 -21.03
N VAL A 217 -13.05 -9.36 -20.90
CA VAL A 217 -12.41 -8.65 -22.02
C VAL A 217 -12.02 -9.60 -23.14
N TYR A 218 -11.47 -10.79 -22.84
CA TYR A 218 -11.18 -11.80 -23.85
C TYR A 218 -12.43 -12.29 -24.59
N LEU A 219 -13.53 -12.57 -23.86
CA LEU A 219 -14.80 -12.97 -24.47
C LEU A 219 -15.37 -11.86 -25.37
N TYR A 220 -15.27 -10.60 -24.91
CA TYR A 220 -15.72 -9.45 -25.67
C TYR A 220 -14.91 -9.26 -26.97
N VAL A 221 -13.58 -9.39 -26.91
CA VAL A 221 -12.71 -9.28 -28.08
C VAL A 221 -12.96 -10.44 -29.06
N ALA A 222 -13.16 -11.67 -28.57
CA ALA A 222 -13.50 -12.82 -29.40
C ALA A 222 -14.83 -12.63 -30.13
N PHE A 223 -15.84 -12.09 -29.45
CA PHE A 223 -17.14 -11.79 -30.06
C PHE A 223 -17.04 -10.69 -31.12
N CYS A 224 -16.25 -9.63 -30.87
CA CYS A 224 -16.03 -8.57 -31.86
C CYS A 224 -15.23 -9.05 -33.08
N ALA A 225 -14.28 -9.97 -32.90
CA ALA A 225 -13.58 -10.62 -34.00
C ALA A 225 -14.54 -11.50 -34.83
N TRP A 226 -15.41 -12.26 -34.17
CA TRP A 226 -16.42 -13.10 -34.84
C TRP A 226 -17.45 -12.26 -35.62
N ALA A 227 -17.83 -11.09 -35.09
CA ALA A 227 -18.72 -10.14 -35.75
C ALA A 227 -18.05 -9.36 -36.91
N GLY A 228 -16.77 -9.61 -37.21
CA GLY A 228 -16.06 -8.97 -38.32
C GLY A 228 -15.72 -7.49 -38.10
N SER A 229 -15.96 -6.94 -36.90
CA SER A 229 -15.72 -5.52 -36.61
C SER A 229 -14.25 -5.18 -36.35
N ILE A 230 -13.40 -6.19 -36.12
CA ILE A 230 -11.98 -6.01 -35.76
C ILE A 230 -11.06 -6.97 -36.53
N SER A 231 -9.93 -6.46 -37.04
CA SER A 231 -8.83 -7.25 -37.61
C SER A 231 -8.09 -8.04 -36.52
N ILE A 232 -7.65 -9.27 -36.86
CA ILE A 232 -6.87 -10.17 -36.00
C ILE A 232 -5.64 -9.48 -35.38
N GLY A 233 -5.03 -8.50 -36.06
CA GLY A 233 -3.89 -7.74 -35.53
C GLY A 233 -4.23 -6.80 -34.36
N ASN A 234 -5.46 -6.30 -34.30
CA ASN A 234 -5.94 -5.48 -33.20
C ASN A 234 -6.29 -6.35 -31.98
N VAL A 235 -6.84 -7.55 -32.18
CA VAL A 235 -7.11 -8.54 -31.11
C VAL A 235 -5.85 -8.83 -30.28
N VAL A 236 -4.71 -9.02 -30.94
CA VAL A 236 -3.43 -9.31 -30.28
C VAL A 236 -2.90 -8.11 -29.49
N ARG A 237 -3.05 -6.88 -30.00
CA ARG A 237 -2.66 -5.65 -29.27
C ARG A 237 -3.48 -5.45 -27.99
N TYR A 238 -4.76 -5.81 -28.00
CA TYR A 238 -5.63 -5.68 -26.83
C TYR A 238 -5.41 -6.78 -25.79
N ALA A 239 -5.19 -8.01 -26.22
CA ALA A 239 -4.75 -9.09 -25.32
C ALA A 239 -3.47 -8.70 -24.57
N GLY A 240 -2.52 -8.06 -25.27
CA GLY A 240 -1.28 -7.54 -24.66
C GLY A 240 -1.50 -6.34 -23.71
N ALA A 241 -2.45 -5.45 -24.02
CA ALA A 241 -2.74 -4.27 -23.21
C ALA A 241 -3.53 -4.57 -21.91
N VAL A 242 -4.29 -5.67 -21.89
CA VAL A 242 -5.07 -6.11 -20.72
C VAL A 242 -4.19 -6.83 -19.69
N GLN A 243 -3.04 -7.35 -20.14
CA GLN A 243 -2.13 -8.14 -19.31
C GLN A 243 -0.96 -7.32 -18.73
N GLN A 244 -0.85 -6.03 -19.10
CA GLN A 244 0.12 -5.04 -18.59
C GLN A 244 -0.51 -4.08 -17.58
#